data_AF-A0A385FUW9-F1
#
_entry.id   AF-A0A385FUW9-F1
#
_cell.length_a   1.000
_cell.length_b   1.000
_cell.length_c   1.000
_cell.angle_alpha   90.00
_cell.angle_beta   90.00
_cell.angle_gamma   90.00
#
_symmetry.space_group_name_H-M   'P 1'
#
loop_
_entity.id
_entity.type
_entity.pdbx_description
1 polymer ?
#
loop_
_entity_poly.entity_id
_entity_poly.type
_entity_poly.pdbx_seq_one_letter_code
_entity_poly.pdbx_strand_id
1 'polypeptide(L)' 'MTLLEQASALLAEDGPFTLAQAKALDALCEQARGEEADMLGDLWEAAMLSADEEALHFMTTFEDEI' A
#
# COMPACT_ATOMS: atom_id res chain seq x y z
N MET A 1 15.34 -1.30 -9.62
CA MET A 1 14.27 -1.69 -8.70
C MET A 1 12.98 -1.19 -9.27
N THR A 2 12.01 -2.09 -9.43
CA THR A 2 10.65 -1.77 -9.88
C THR A 2 9.86 -1.10 -8.74
N LEU A 3 8.73 -0.47 -9.03
CA LEU A 3 7.85 0.07 -7.99
C LEU A 3 7.26 -1.07 -7.15
N LEU A 4 6.99 -2.20 -7.81
CA LEU A 4 6.48 -3.42 -7.18
C LEU A 4 7.45 -4.03 -6.16
N GLU A 5 8.74 -4.09 -6.49
CA GLU A 5 9.76 -4.60 -5.55
C GLU A 5 9.82 -3.74 -4.29
N GLN A 6 9.73 -2.42 -4.43
CA GLN A 6 9.71 -1.49 -3.29
C GLN A 6 8.46 -1.68 -2.43
N ALA A 7 7.29 -1.80 -3.06
CA ALA A 7 6.05 -2.12 -2.37
C ALA A 7 6.13 -3.46 -1.63
N SER A 8 6.61 -4.51 -2.29
CA SER A 8 6.76 -5.82 -1.65
C SER A 8 7.73 -5.80 -0.47
N ALA A 9 8.79 -4.98 -0.53
CA ALA A 9 9.73 -4.83 0.56
C ALA A 9 9.10 -4.15 1.79
N LEU A 10 8.17 -3.21 1.57
CA LEU A 10 7.38 -2.61 2.65
C LEU A 10 6.49 -3.65 3.34
N LEU A 11 5.83 -4.53 2.56
CA LEU A 11 4.99 -5.59 3.13
C LEU A 11 5.80 -6.75 3.74
N ALA A 12 7.06 -6.94 3.34
CA ALA A 12 7.93 -7.99 3.84
C ALA A 12 8.59 -7.66 5.18
N GLU A 13 8.40 -6.44 5.71
CA GLU A 13 8.89 -6.11 7.05
C GLU A 13 8.12 -6.90 8.13
N ASP A 14 8.86 -7.46 9.09
CA ASP A 14 8.27 -8.18 10.21
C ASP A 14 7.46 -7.21 11.11
N GLY A 15 6.14 -7.30 11.04
CA GLY A 15 5.24 -6.52 11.88
C GLY A 15 3.90 -6.19 11.22
N PRO A 16 3.00 -5.48 11.93
CA PRO A 16 1.81 -4.92 11.32
C PRO A 16 2.20 -3.83 10.33
N PHE A 17 1.45 -3.74 9.23
CA PHE A 17 1.70 -2.72 8.21
C PHE A 17 1.31 -1.35 8.76
N THR A 18 2.27 -0.46 8.85
CA THR A 18 2.20 0.83 9.54
C THR A 18 1.77 1.96 8.62
N LEU A 19 1.28 3.06 9.21
CA LEU A 19 0.89 4.25 8.46
C LEU A 19 2.01 4.81 7.55
N ALA A 20 3.27 4.67 7.96
CA ALA A 20 4.41 5.09 7.16
C ALA A 20 4.54 4.26 5.88
N GLN A 21 4.34 2.94 5.98
CA GLN A 21 4.37 2.04 4.84
C GLN A 21 3.14 2.25 3.94
N ALA A 22 1.96 2.53 4.50
CA ALA A 22 0.76 2.87 3.73
C ALA A 22 0.96 4.11 2.86
N LYS A 23 1.51 5.19 3.43
CA LYS A 23 1.85 6.41 2.68
C LYS A 23 2.93 6.19 1.63
N ALA A 24 3.91 5.33 1.93
CA ALA A 24 4.94 4.97 0.96
C ALA A 24 4.35 4.17 -0.21
N LEU A 25 3.45 3.23 0.07
CA LEU A 25 2.75 2.44 -0.94
C LEU A 25 1.85 3.33 -1.80
N ASP A 26 1.18 4.32 -1.22
CA ASP A 26 0.31 5.27 -1.92
C ASP A 26 1.09 6.09 -2.95
N ALA A 27 2.24 6.64 -2.52
CA ALA A 27 3.15 7.34 -3.41
C ALA A 27 3.72 6.45 -4.53
N LEU A 28 3.87 5.15 -4.29
CA LEU A 28 4.27 4.18 -5.33
C LEU A 28 3.13 3.92 -6.31
N CYS A 29 1.90 3.77 -5.81
CA CYS A 29 0.68 3.61 -6.63
C CYS A 29 0.47 4.81 -7.56
N GLU A 30 0.63 6.04 -7.08
CA GLU A 30 0.52 7.26 -7.91
C GLU A 30 1.56 7.32 -9.05
N GLN A 31 2.74 6.73 -8.83
CA GLN A 31 3.83 6.69 -9.81
C GLN A 31 3.67 5.55 -10.81
N ALA A 32 3.04 4.45 -10.41
CA ALA A 32 2.87 3.28 -11.24
C ALA A 32 1.86 3.50 -12.36
N ARG A 33 2.10 2.85 -13.50
CA ARG A 33 1.21 2.92 -14.66
C ARG A 33 1.16 1.58 -15.39
N GLY A 34 -0.01 1.28 -15.95
CA GLY A 34 -0.25 0.03 -16.66
C GLY A 34 -0.23 -1.16 -15.69
N GLU A 35 0.45 -2.24 -16.09
CA GLU A 35 0.46 -3.51 -15.35
C GLU A 35 1.03 -3.40 -13.93
N GLU A 36 2.00 -2.50 -13.68
CA GLU A 36 2.50 -2.27 -12.32
C GLU A 36 1.45 -1.65 -11.39
N ALA A 37 0.54 -0.83 -11.91
CA ALA A 37 -0.52 -0.22 -11.10
C ALA A 37 -1.56 -1.28 -10.69
N ASP A 38 -1.90 -2.20 -11.60
CA ASP A 38 -2.80 -3.32 -11.29
C ASP A 38 -2.21 -4.19 -10.17
N MET A 39 -0.94 -4.57 -10.29
CA MET A 39 -0.27 -5.39 -9.27
C MET A 39 -0.06 -4.64 -7.94
N LEU A 40 0.13 -3.32 -7.96
CA LEU A 40 0.19 -2.51 -6.74
C LEU A 40 -1.18 -2.40 -6.06
N GLY A 41 -2.27 -2.39 -6.82
CA GLY A 41 -3.63 -2.49 -6.30
C GLY A 41 -3.83 -3.78 -5.50
N ASP A 42 -3.40 -4.92 -6.05
CA ASP A 42 -3.45 -6.21 -5.33
C ASP A 42 -2.61 -6.19 -4.03
N LEU A 43 -1.42 -5.57 -4.08
CA LEU A 43 -0.58 -5.38 -2.89
C LEU A 43 -1.20 -4.46 -1.85
N TRP A 44 -1.93 -3.42 -2.28
CA TRP A 44 -2.64 -2.51 -1.39
C TRP A 44 -3.73 -3.23 -0.60
N GLU A 45 -4.55 -4.04 -1.28
CA GLU A 45 -5.57 -4.86 -0.60
C GLU A 45 -4.94 -5.86 0.37
N ALA A 46 -3.83 -6.49 -0.01
CA ALA A 46 -3.09 -7.39 0.88
C ALA A 46 -2.50 -6.67 2.10
N ALA A 47 -1.98 -5.45 1.91
CA ALA A 47 -1.44 -4.62 2.97
C ALA A 47 -2.54 -4.20 3.95
N MET A 48 -3.75 -3.86 3.48
CA MET A 48 -4.90 -3.54 4.34
C MET A 48 -5.26 -4.69 5.30
N LEU A 49 -5.16 -5.95 4.85
CA LEU A 49 -5.44 -7.10 5.71
C LEU A 49 -4.44 -7.26 6.86
N SER A 50 -3.22 -6.75 6.69
CA SER A 50 -2.14 -6.82 7.68
C SER A 50 -1.86 -5.46 8.34
N ALA A 51 -2.65 -4.44 8.01
CA ALA A 51 -2.49 -3.08 8.48
C ALA A 51 -2.84 -2.93 9.96
N ASP A 52 -2.09 -2.06 10.63
CA ASP A 52 -2.44 -1.58 11.96
C ASP A 52 -3.68 -0.67 11.90
N GLU A 53 -4.25 -0.33 13.06
CA GLU A 53 -5.46 0.50 13.13
C GLU A 53 -5.27 1.88 12.47
N GLU A 54 -4.09 2.52 12.63
CA GLU A 54 -3.78 3.81 12.01
C GLU A 54 -3.59 3.69 10.48
N ALA A 55 -2.84 2.69 10.03
CA ALA A 55 -2.65 2.42 8.60
C ALA A 55 -3.98 2.07 7.92
N LEU A 56 -4.76 1.17 8.51
CA LEU A 56 -6.05 0.75 7.99
C LEU A 56 -6.99 1.94 7.88
N HIS A 57 -7.07 2.77 8.92
CA HIS A 57 -7.88 3.99 8.89
C HIS A 57 -7.47 4.90 7.73
N PHE A 58 -6.17 5.12 7.50
CA PHE A 58 -5.70 5.93 6.35
C PHE A 58 -6.08 5.30 5.01
N MET A 59 -5.89 3.99 4.87
CA MET A 59 -6.16 3.26 3.62
C MET A 59 -7.66 3.21 3.29
N THR A 60 -8.53 3.15 4.30
CA THR A 60 -9.99 3.19 4.12
C THR A 60 -10.56 4.61 4.05
N THR A 61 -9.85 5.63 4.55
CA THR A 61 -10.28 7.04 4.44
C THR A 61 -10.42 7.48 2.98
N PHE A 62 -9.67 6.88 2.05
CA PHE A 62 -9.81 7.14 0.63
C PHE A 62 -11.18 6.75 0.04
N GLU A 63 -11.96 5.90 0.71
CA GLU A 63 -13.33 5.54 0.27
C GLU A 63 -14.40 6.55 0.71
N ASP A 64 -14.09 7.47 1.65
CA ASP A 64 -15.09 8.35 2.29
C ASP A 64 -15.23 9.73 1.61
N GLU A 65 -14.43 10.06 0.59
CA GLU A 65 -14.50 11.34 -0.16
C GLU A 65 -15.32 11.29 -1.47
N ILE A 66 -16.33 10.41 -1.59
CA ILE A 66 -17.27 10.39 -2.75
C ILE A 66 -18.73 10.60 -2.34
#